data_AF-A0A1F8RTX0-F1
#
_entry.id   AF-A0A1F8RTX0-F1
#
_cell.length_a   1.000
_cell.length_b   1.000
_cell.length_c   1.000
_cell.angle_alpha   90.00
_cell.angle_beta   90.00
_cell.angle_gamma   90.00
#
_symmetry.space_group_name_H-M   'P 1'
#
loop_
_entity.id
_entity.type
_entity.pdbx_description
1 polymer ?
#
loop_
_entity_poly.entity_id
_entity_poly.type
_entity_poly.pdbx_seq_one_letter_code
_entity_poly.pdbx_strand_id
1 'polypeptide(L)'
;MNDNRRRTRDWQRLVGEFLAPRLGGDRASWAEANRAVFERSWQRYLDAQHGLASAGYPDYLAFWDEERDRWLREMCEQVGVPAPSGEACLQLARETELFVIPRVRAAFPGAVEAIRELHALGYTLSTASGGASQYLDGYLRDMGVRELFTPRLYGPDLVEAHKESPEFYARILADAGIEPAEALVVDDSPHALQRAAQAGAATVLVSGDAPAAAEPWMVISSLAELPALLERR
;
A
#
# COMPACT_ATOMS: atom_id res chain seq x y z
N MET A 1 -1.93 -5.50 6.75
CA MET A 1 -0.69 -6.31 6.94
C MET A 1 0.44 -5.53 7.61
N ASN A 2 0.70 -4.28 7.21
CA ASN A 2 1.76 -3.45 7.81
C ASN A 2 1.21 -2.44 8.83
N ASP A 3 1.87 -2.31 9.96
CA ASP A 3 1.73 -1.24 10.95
C ASP A 3 2.31 0.07 10.39
N ASN A 4 1.42 1.00 10.05
CA ASN A 4 1.80 2.30 9.49
C ASN A 4 2.71 3.12 10.41
N ARG A 5 2.64 2.94 11.74
CA ARG A 5 3.52 3.67 12.68
C ARG A 5 4.96 3.19 12.56
N ARG A 6 5.16 1.86 12.44
CA ARG A 6 6.49 1.26 12.22
C ARG A 6 7.01 1.57 10.84
N ARG A 7 6.15 1.41 9.83
CA ARG A 7 6.44 1.72 8.43
C ARG A 7 6.95 3.15 8.28
N THR A 8 6.24 4.13 8.82
CA THR A 8 6.64 5.54 8.73
C THR A 8 8.01 5.80 9.35
N ARG A 9 8.32 5.19 10.49
CA ARG A 9 9.65 5.33 11.13
C ARG A 9 10.77 4.74 10.27
N ASP A 10 10.55 3.56 9.71
CA ASP A 10 11.53 2.94 8.81
C ASP A 10 11.73 3.77 7.54
N TRP A 11 10.66 4.30 6.94
CA TRP A 11 10.75 5.21 5.80
C TRP A 11 11.61 6.43 6.11
N GLN A 12 11.36 7.13 7.21
CA GLN A 12 12.16 8.30 7.62
C GLN A 12 13.65 7.97 7.74
N ARG A 13 13.98 6.85 8.41
CA ARG A 13 15.37 6.40 8.56
C ARG A 13 16.01 6.02 7.22
N LEU A 14 15.35 5.18 6.43
CA LEU A 14 15.88 4.61 5.20
C LEU A 14 16.04 5.65 4.08
N VAL A 15 15.12 6.63 4.01
CA VAL A 15 15.25 7.78 3.09
C VAL A 15 16.54 8.55 3.39
N GLY A 16 16.82 8.83 4.66
CA GLY A 16 18.07 9.49 5.05
C GLY A 16 19.31 8.65 4.76
N GLU A 17 19.26 7.33 4.95
CA GLU A 17 20.36 6.42 4.58
C GLU A 17 20.64 6.42 3.07
N PHE A 18 19.60 6.57 2.24
CA PHE A 18 19.74 6.53 0.79
C PHE A 18 20.18 7.87 0.19
N LEU A 19 19.54 8.97 0.60
CA LEU A 19 19.69 10.28 -0.04
C LEU A 19 20.89 11.07 0.48
N ALA A 20 21.21 11.00 1.78
CA ALA A 20 22.35 11.74 2.35
C ALA A 20 23.69 11.49 1.61
N PRO A 21 24.10 10.25 1.31
CA PRO A 21 25.35 10.02 0.56
C PRO A 21 25.28 10.40 -0.93
N ARG A 22 24.08 10.65 -1.49
CA ARG A 22 23.88 10.97 -2.91
C ARG A 22 23.74 12.47 -3.19
N LEU A 23 23.06 13.18 -2.29
CA LEU A 23 22.71 14.60 -2.46
C LEU A 23 23.36 15.51 -1.42
N GLY A 24 24.05 14.94 -0.43
CA GLY A 24 24.61 15.69 0.70
C GLY A 24 23.60 15.86 1.85
N GLY A 25 23.95 16.71 2.82
CA GLY A 25 23.23 16.81 4.09
C GLY A 25 23.47 15.61 5.02
N ASP A 26 22.88 15.64 6.21
CA ASP A 26 22.94 14.54 7.16
C ASP A 26 21.66 13.71 7.17
N ARG A 27 21.75 12.45 7.63
CA ARG A 27 20.62 11.51 7.62
C ARG A 27 19.43 11.98 8.46
N ALA A 28 19.67 12.69 9.56
CA ALA A 28 18.60 13.15 10.44
C ALA A 28 17.79 14.28 9.78
N SER A 29 18.46 15.19 9.08
CA SER A 29 17.82 16.24 8.28
C SER A 29 16.90 15.66 7.20
N TRP A 30 17.35 14.61 6.49
CA TRP A 30 16.49 13.90 5.52
C TRP A 30 15.31 13.16 6.15
N ALA A 31 15.51 12.53 7.30
CA ALA A 31 14.44 11.85 8.04
C ALA A 31 13.35 12.83 8.49
N GLU A 32 13.76 14.00 8.98
CA GLU A 32 12.88 15.12 9.35
C GLU A 32 12.14 15.68 8.13
N ALA A 33 12.85 15.92 7.03
CA ALA A 33 12.26 16.39 5.79
C ALA A 33 11.22 15.41 5.25
N ASN A 34 11.52 14.11 5.22
CA ASN A 34 10.57 13.08 4.79
C ASN A 34 9.31 13.07 5.66
N ARG A 35 9.43 13.24 6.99
CA ARG A 35 8.27 13.33 7.88
C ARG A 35 7.34 14.49 7.47
N ALA A 36 7.90 15.69 7.34
CA ALA A 36 7.13 16.89 7.05
C ALA A 36 6.53 16.89 5.64
N VAL A 37 7.29 16.44 4.64
CA VAL A 37 6.84 16.37 3.24
C VAL A 37 5.77 15.28 3.05
N PHE A 38 5.92 14.13 3.71
CA PHE A 38 4.93 13.05 3.64
C PHE A 38 3.57 13.50 4.13
N GLU A 39 3.50 14.25 5.24
CA GLU A 39 2.24 14.79 5.76
C GLU A 39 1.55 15.72 4.75
N ARG A 40 2.32 16.60 4.09
CA ARG A 40 1.78 17.48 3.03
C ARG A 40 1.34 16.71 1.80
N SER A 41 2.11 15.71 1.36
CA SER A 41 1.75 14.86 0.21
C SER A 41 0.48 14.06 0.51
N TRP A 42 0.34 13.54 1.72
CA TRP A 42 -0.87 12.85 2.15
C TRP A 42 -2.10 13.78 2.12
N GLN A 43 -1.98 15.02 2.62
CA GLN A 43 -3.07 15.97 2.54
C GLN A 43 -3.48 16.28 1.09
N ARG A 44 -2.50 16.48 0.19
CA ARG A 44 -2.79 16.70 -1.24
C ARG A 44 -3.49 15.51 -1.87
N TYR A 45 -3.09 14.29 -1.53
CA TYR A 45 -3.80 13.09 -1.96
C TYR A 45 -5.24 13.07 -1.45
N LEU A 46 -5.48 13.36 -0.17
CA LEU A 46 -6.83 13.42 0.39
C LEU A 46 -7.71 14.48 -0.30
N ASP A 47 -7.14 15.63 -0.64
CA ASP A 47 -7.85 16.70 -1.35
C ASP A 47 -8.19 16.29 -2.80
N ALA A 48 -7.28 15.53 -3.44
CA ALA A 48 -7.43 15.07 -4.83
C ALA A 48 -8.24 13.76 -4.97
N GLN A 49 -8.36 12.94 -3.92
CA GLN A 49 -8.81 11.56 -4.01
C GLN A 49 -10.19 11.41 -4.66
N HIS A 50 -11.12 12.33 -4.40
CA HIS A 50 -12.46 12.31 -5.00
C HIS A 50 -12.44 12.62 -6.49
N GLY A 51 -11.59 13.57 -6.90
CA GLY A 51 -11.38 13.87 -8.32
C GLY A 51 -10.69 12.73 -9.04
N LEU A 52 -9.63 12.17 -8.42
CA LEU A 52 -8.92 11.00 -8.92
C LEU A 52 -9.85 9.79 -9.05
N ALA A 53 -10.80 9.61 -8.13
CA ALA A 53 -11.75 8.50 -8.17
C ALA A 53 -12.71 8.52 -9.36
N SER A 54 -12.89 9.69 -9.97
CA SER A 54 -13.67 9.84 -11.20
C SER A 54 -12.78 9.97 -12.44
N ALA A 55 -11.46 10.02 -12.26
CA ALA A 55 -10.48 10.20 -13.32
C ALA A 55 -9.98 8.85 -13.86
N GLY A 56 -9.39 8.87 -15.05
CA GLY A 56 -8.81 7.67 -15.65
C GLY A 56 -7.52 7.26 -14.95
N TYR A 57 -7.10 6.00 -15.16
CA TYR A 57 -5.81 5.51 -14.68
C TYR A 57 -4.59 6.35 -15.15
N PRO A 58 -4.55 6.90 -16.39
CA PRO A 58 -3.48 7.80 -16.80
C PRO A 58 -3.37 9.07 -15.93
N ASP A 59 -4.50 9.64 -15.50
CA ASP A 59 -4.52 10.83 -14.64
C ASP A 59 -4.02 10.48 -13.22
N TYR A 60 -4.41 9.31 -12.71
CA TYR A 60 -3.90 8.77 -11.45
C TYR A 60 -2.37 8.56 -11.49
N LEU A 61 -1.85 8.02 -12.59
CA LEU A 61 -0.41 7.87 -12.79
C LEU A 61 0.31 9.22 -12.85
N ALA A 62 -0.21 10.16 -13.62
CA ALA A 62 0.36 11.50 -13.74
C ALA A 62 0.42 12.21 -12.37
N PHE A 63 -0.65 12.11 -11.58
CA PHE A 63 -0.68 12.65 -10.22
C PHE A 63 0.45 12.09 -9.35
N TRP A 64 0.68 10.77 -9.37
CA TRP A 64 1.72 10.16 -8.54
C TRP A 64 3.14 10.43 -9.05
N ASP A 65 3.34 10.60 -10.35
CA ASP A 65 4.64 11.04 -10.89
C ASP A 65 4.95 12.49 -10.48
N GLU A 66 3.96 13.38 -10.54
CA GLU A 66 4.09 14.75 -10.04
C GLU A 66 4.36 14.78 -8.53
N GLU A 67 3.64 13.97 -7.74
CA GLU A 67 3.85 13.92 -6.29
C GLU A 67 5.21 13.32 -5.91
N ARG A 68 5.74 12.34 -6.65
CA ARG A 68 7.10 11.81 -6.43
C ARG A 68 8.17 12.86 -6.67
N ASP A 69 8.03 13.56 -7.79
CA ASP A 69 8.94 14.63 -8.16
C ASP A 69 8.90 15.76 -7.12
N ARG A 70 7.70 16.18 -6.71
CA ARG A 70 7.49 17.18 -5.65
C ARG A 70 8.05 16.71 -4.32
N TRP A 71 7.81 15.46 -3.93
CA TRP A 71 8.29 14.87 -2.68
C TRP A 71 9.81 15.00 -2.55
N LEU A 72 10.57 14.63 -3.59
CA LEU A 72 12.02 14.75 -3.54
C LEU A 72 12.49 16.21 -3.51
N ARG A 73 11.89 17.10 -4.33
CA ARG A 73 12.29 18.52 -4.36
C ARG A 73 12.03 19.23 -3.04
N GLU A 74 10.84 19.06 -2.45
CA GLU A 74 10.51 19.67 -1.16
C GLU A 74 11.43 19.18 -0.05
N MET A 75 11.83 17.89 -0.07
CA MET A 75 12.83 17.40 0.88
C MET A 75 14.20 18.03 0.65
N CYS A 76 14.66 18.15 -0.60
CA CYS A 76 15.93 18.81 -0.92
C CYS A 76 15.95 20.27 -0.43
N GLU A 77 14.86 21.00 -0.66
CA GLU A 77 14.68 22.38 -0.18
C GLU A 77 14.80 22.46 1.34
N GLN A 78 14.11 21.57 2.06
CA GLN A 78 14.12 21.55 3.53
C GLN A 78 15.49 21.17 4.10
N VAL A 79 16.24 20.29 3.44
CA VAL A 79 17.61 19.91 3.84
C VAL A 79 18.64 20.99 3.46
N GLY A 80 18.30 21.88 2.51
CA GLY A 80 19.19 22.92 2.02
C GLY A 80 20.20 22.43 0.99
N VAL A 81 19.83 21.44 0.17
CA VAL A 81 20.65 20.91 -0.92
C VAL A 81 19.99 21.12 -2.29
N PRO A 82 20.77 21.21 -3.39
CA PRO A 82 20.18 21.31 -4.72
C PRO A 82 19.40 20.05 -5.09
N ALA A 83 18.16 20.22 -5.53
CA ALA A 83 17.37 19.13 -6.09
C ALA A 83 17.82 18.81 -7.52
N PRO A 84 17.78 17.53 -7.94
CA PRO A 84 17.82 17.19 -9.36
C PRO A 84 16.62 17.82 -10.10
N SER A 85 16.73 17.95 -11.43
CA SER A 85 15.68 18.55 -12.27
C SER A 85 15.13 17.56 -13.30
N GLY A 86 13.85 17.70 -13.64
CA GLY A 86 13.22 16.90 -14.70
C GLY A 86 13.24 15.40 -14.37
N GLU A 87 13.51 14.58 -15.38
CA GLU A 87 13.47 13.11 -15.26
C GLU A 87 14.42 12.56 -14.18
N ALA A 88 15.58 13.20 -13.97
CA ALA A 88 16.53 12.76 -12.95
C ALA A 88 15.95 12.84 -11.53
N CYS A 89 15.05 13.79 -11.27
CA CYS A 89 14.38 13.92 -9.97
C CYS A 89 13.38 12.79 -9.76
N LEU A 90 12.52 12.55 -10.75
CA LEU A 90 11.55 11.46 -10.72
C LEU A 90 12.23 10.08 -10.61
N GLN A 91 13.30 9.86 -11.38
CA GLN A 91 14.10 8.64 -11.31
C GLN A 91 14.68 8.42 -9.91
N LEU A 92 15.33 9.44 -9.32
CA LEU A 92 15.91 9.31 -7.99
C LEU A 92 14.84 9.09 -6.91
N ALA A 93 13.65 9.69 -7.06
CA ALA A 93 12.53 9.44 -6.16
C ALA A 93 12.10 7.96 -6.22
N ARG A 94 11.91 7.40 -7.43
CA ARG A 94 11.59 5.98 -7.65
C ARG A 94 12.67 5.05 -7.11
N GLU A 95 13.95 5.36 -7.36
CA GLU A 95 15.08 4.61 -6.81
C GLU A 95 15.08 4.62 -5.28
N THR A 96 14.69 5.75 -4.67
CA THR A 96 14.56 5.85 -3.22
C THR A 96 13.44 4.94 -2.71
N GLU A 97 12.26 4.95 -3.32
CA GLU A 97 11.17 4.03 -2.96
C GLU A 97 11.61 2.56 -3.08
N LEU A 98 12.26 2.20 -4.19
CA LEU A 98 12.77 0.83 -4.43
C LEU A 98 13.88 0.42 -3.46
N PHE A 99 14.67 1.37 -2.95
CA PHE A 99 15.62 1.11 -1.87
C PHE A 99 14.91 0.89 -0.53
N VAL A 100 13.94 1.74 -0.20
CA VAL A 100 13.28 1.76 1.11
C VAL A 100 12.37 0.55 1.30
N ILE A 101 11.45 0.31 0.36
CA ILE A 101 10.35 -0.65 0.49
C ILE A 101 10.79 -2.06 0.93
N PRO A 102 11.77 -2.73 0.30
CA PRO A 102 12.18 -4.08 0.69
C PRO A 102 12.98 -4.12 2.00
N ARG A 103 13.14 -3.00 2.70
CA ARG A 103 13.87 -2.88 3.98
C ARG A 103 12.98 -2.38 5.13
N VAL A 104 11.68 -2.21 4.87
CA VAL A 104 10.70 -1.78 5.87
C VAL A 104 10.19 -2.99 6.64
N ARG A 105 10.42 -2.99 7.96
CA ARG A 105 10.02 -4.07 8.86
C ARG A 105 8.80 -3.66 9.67
N ALA A 106 7.64 -3.75 9.04
CA ALA A 106 6.41 -3.18 9.58
C ALA A 106 5.27 -4.19 9.76
N ALA A 107 5.47 -5.50 9.60
CA ALA A 107 4.39 -6.46 9.78
C ALA A 107 3.69 -6.31 11.16
N PHE A 108 2.36 -6.38 11.16
CA PHE A 108 1.62 -6.50 12.41
C PHE A 108 1.96 -7.82 13.12
N PRO A 109 1.94 -7.86 14.47
CA PRO A 109 2.09 -9.11 15.21
C PRO A 109 1.09 -10.17 14.72
N GLY A 110 1.57 -11.39 14.45
CA GLY A 110 0.74 -12.52 14.00
C GLY A 110 0.35 -12.49 12.52
N ALA A 111 0.66 -11.41 11.77
CA ALA A 111 0.27 -11.30 10.37
C ALA A 111 1.00 -12.31 9.46
N VAL A 112 2.30 -12.52 9.70
CA VAL A 112 3.12 -13.46 8.91
C VAL A 112 2.67 -14.90 9.16
N GLU A 113 2.41 -15.22 10.43
CA GLU A 113 1.90 -16.53 10.84
C GLU A 113 0.53 -16.81 10.23
N ALA A 114 -0.39 -15.84 10.28
CA ALA A 114 -1.72 -15.98 9.66
C ALA A 114 -1.64 -16.17 8.14
N ILE A 115 -0.76 -15.45 7.44
CA ILE A 115 -0.56 -15.63 6.00
C ILE A 115 -0.10 -17.07 5.70
N ARG A 116 0.87 -17.59 6.46
CA ARG A 116 1.35 -18.96 6.30
C ARG A 116 0.26 -19.99 6.56
N GLU A 117 -0.55 -19.76 7.58
CA GLU A 117 -1.66 -20.63 7.95
C GLU A 117 -2.77 -20.63 6.90
N LEU A 118 -3.18 -19.47 6.39
CA LEU A 118 -4.16 -19.37 5.30
C LEU A 118 -3.68 -20.10 4.04
N HIS A 119 -2.41 -19.95 3.69
CA HIS A 119 -1.83 -20.71 2.58
C HIS A 119 -1.84 -22.22 2.87
N ALA A 120 -1.51 -22.65 4.10
CA ALA A 120 -1.55 -24.06 4.50
C ALA A 120 -2.97 -24.65 4.49
N LEU A 121 -3.99 -23.83 4.74
CA LEU A 121 -5.41 -24.18 4.59
C LEU A 121 -5.86 -24.28 3.13
N GLY A 122 -5.00 -23.96 2.16
CA GLY A 122 -5.27 -24.09 0.74
C GLY A 122 -5.85 -22.83 0.08
N TYR A 123 -5.86 -21.68 0.76
CA TYR A 123 -6.29 -20.42 0.15
C TYR A 123 -5.25 -19.91 -0.85
N THR A 124 -5.71 -19.50 -2.03
CA THR A 124 -4.93 -18.70 -2.97
C THR A 124 -4.85 -17.27 -2.46
N LEU A 125 -3.63 -16.78 -2.18
CA LEU A 125 -3.42 -15.45 -1.62
C LEU A 125 -2.97 -14.46 -2.69
N SER A 126 -3.60 -13.29 -2.71
CA SER A 126 -3.17 -12.16 -3.54
C SER A 126 -3.32 -10.85 -2.76
N THR A 127 -2.63 -9.80 -3.22
CA THR A 127 -2.75 -8.46 -2.65
C THR A 127 -3.75 -7.63 -3.45
N ALA A 128 -4.49 -6.73 -2.80
CA ALA A 128 -5.26 -5.67 -3.44
C ALA A 128 -4.92 -4.33 -2.78
N SER A 129 -3.97 -3.59 -3.38
CA SER A 129 -3.35 -2.41 -2.76
C SER A 129 -3.47 -1.17 -3.64
N GLY A 130 -3.43 0.01 -3.01
CA GLY A 130 -3.25 1.28 -3.72
C GLY A 130 -1.79 1.54 -4.13
N GLY A 131 -0.84 0.75 -3.64
CA GLY A 131 0.56 0.81 -4.09
C GLY A 131 0.80 -0.07 -5.32
N ALA A 132 1.72 0.35 -6.18
CA ALA A 132 2.11 -0.42 -7.37
C ALA A 132 2.57 -1.84 -7.03
N SER A 133 2.36 -2.78 -7.94
CA SER A 133 2.57 -4.22 -7.75
C SER A 133 4.02 -4.54 -7.37
N GLN A 134 4.99 -3.82 -7.96
CA GLN A 134 6.41 -3.92 -7.60
C GLN A 134 6.73 -3.55 -6.14
N TYR A 135 5.93 -2.66 -5.52
CA TYR A 135 6.12 -2.28 -4.12
C TYR A 135 5.58 -3.35 -3.18
N LEU A 136 4.48 -4.00 -3.55
CA LEU A 136 3.91 -5.12 -2.80
C LEU A 136 4.89 -6.28 -2.74
N ASP A 137 5.55 -6.56 -3.86
CA ASP A 137 6.60 -7.56 -3.99
C ASP A 137 7.75 -7.32 -2.99
N GLY A 138 8.21 -6.06 -2.86
CA GLY A 138 9.25 -5.69 -1.91
C GLY A 138 8.84 -5.89 -0.44
N TYR A 139 7.65 -5.45 -0.04
CA TYR A 139 7.17 -5.65 1.34
C TYR A 139 6.99 -7.13 1.69
N LEU A 140 6.45 -7.93 0.77
CA LEU A 140 6.24 -9.36 1.00
C LEU A 140 7.55 -10.15 1.08
N ARG A 141 8.61 -9.70 0.38
CA ARG A 141 9.94 -10.28 0.52
C ARG A 141 10.57 -9.99 1.87
N ASP A 142 10.44 -8.78 2.40
CA ASP A 142 10.91 -8.47 3.77
C ASP A 142 10.19 -9.34 4.81
N MET A 143 8.88 -9.55 4.64
CA MET A 143 8.09 -10.46 5.47
C MET A 143 8.44 -11.94 5.29
N GLY A 144 9.17 -12.31 4.24
CA GLY A 144 9.52 -13.69 3.93
C GLY A 144 8.34 -14.59 3.55
N VAL A 145 7.30 -14.01 2.94
CA VAL A 145 6.06 -14.73 2.54
C VAL A 145 5.70 -14.49 1.08
N ARG A 146 6.56 -13.84 0.30
CA ARG A 146 6.28 -13.46 -1.09
C ARG A 146 5.83 -14.65 -1.93
N GLU A 147 6.48 -15.79 -1.78
CA GLU A 147 6.20 -17.03 -2.50
C GLU A 147 4.79 -17.59 -2.26
N LEU A 148 4.14 -17.19 -1.16
CA LEU A 148 2.79 -17.63 -0.80
C LEU A 148 1.69 -16.83 -1.53
N PHE A 149 2.05 -15.71 -2.17
CA PHE A 149 1.13 -14.87 -2.92
C PHE A 149 1.20 -15.17 -4.42
N THR A 150 0.16 -15.84 -4.92
CA THR A 150 0.07 -16.35 -6.29
C THR A 150 -1.35 -16.16 -6.86
N PRO A 151 -1.52 -16.04 -8.19
CA PRO A 151 -0.46 -15.95 -9.20
C PRO A 151 0.16 -14.55 -9.30
N ARG A 152 -0.52 -13.52 -8.82
CA ARG A 152 -0.15 -12.11 -9.02
C ARG A 152 -0.30 -11.28 -7.76
N LEU A 153 0.31 -10.10 -7.76
CA LEU A 153 0.14 -9.07 -6.76
C LEU A 153 -0.61 -7.90 -7.40
N TYR A 154 -1.84 -7.61 -6.98
CA TYR A 154 -2.62 -6.52 -7.57
C TYR A 154 -2.36 -5.18 -6.90
N GLY A 155 -1.53 -4.37 -7.55
CA GLY A 155 -1.54 -2.92 -7.44
C GLY A 155 -2.31 -2.27 -8.60
N PRO A 156 -2.47 -0.92 -8.60
CA PRO A 156 -3.21 -0.21 -9.64
C PRO A 156 -2.67 -0.40 -11.06
N ASP A 157 -1.36 -0.62 -11.16
CA ASP A 157 -0.60 -0.83 -12.39
C ASP A 157 -0.94 -2.12 -13.12
N LEU A 158 -1.37 -3.16 -12.41
CA LEU A 158 -1.66 -4.44 -13.02
C LEU A 158 -3.02 -4.47 -13.72
N VAL A 159 -3.98 -3.68 -13.23
CA VAL A 159 -5.38 -3.68 -13.68
C VAL A 159 -5.81 -2.35 -14.29
N GLU A 160 -4.87 -1.40 -14.39
CA GLU A 160 -5.09 -0.04 -14.88
C GLU A 160 -6.31 0.64 -14.24
N ALA A 161 -6.41 0.49 -12.91
CA ALA A 161 -7.49 1.04 -12.10
C ALA A 161 -6.95 1.29 -10.69
N HIS A 162 -7.25 2.42 -10.07
CA HIS A 162 -6.77 2.70 -8.71
C HIS A 162 -7.78 2.23 -7.67
N LYS A 163 -7.32 1.97 -6.44
CA LYS A 163 -8.09 1.27 -5.39
C LYS A 163 -9.45 1.90 -5.04
N GLU A 164 -9.55 3.22 -5.16
CA GLU A 164 -10.79 3.97 -4.90
C GLU A 164 -11.79 3.98 -6.08
N SER A 165 -11.38 3.47 -7.25
CA SER A 165 -12.25 3.39 -8.44
C SER A 165 -13.29 2.26 -8.29
N PRO A 166 -14.50 2.42 -8.85
CA PRO A 166 -15.52 1.36 -8.85
C PRO A 166 -15.04 0.05 -9.51
N GLU A 167 -14.15 0.13 -10.50
CA GLU A 167 -13.74 -1.01 -11.32
C GLU A 167 -12.60 -1.83 -10.72
N PHE A 168 -11.87 -1.31 -9.73
CA PHE A 168 -10.63 -1.93 -9.24
C PHE A 168 -10.77 -3.40 -8.86
N TYR A 169 -11.71 -3.71 -7.96
CA TYR A 169 -11.93 -5.08 -7.50
C TYR A 169 -12.52 -5.97 -8.59
N ALA A 170 -13.45 -5.44 -9.40
CA ALA A 170 -14.04 -6.20 -10.51
C ALA A 170 -12.97 -6.61 -11.54
N ARG A 171 -12.00 -5.72 -11.83
CA ARG A 171 -10.88 -6.03 -12.73
C ARG A 171 -9.88 -7.01 -12.13
N ILE A 172 -9.62 -6.93 -10.82
CA ILE A 172 -8.80 -7.92 -10.11
C ILE A 172 -9.42 -9.31 -10.25
N LEU A 173 -10.70 -9.44 -9.92
CA LEU A 173 -11.42 -10.73 -9.99
C LEU A 173 -11.43 -11.29 -11.42
N ALA A 174 -11.67 -10.43 -12.42
CA ALA A 174 -11.66 -10.81 -13.82
C ALA A 174 -10.26 -11.25 -14.30
N ASP A 175 -9.18 -10.54 -13.96
CA ASP A 175 -7.81 -10.93 -14.31
C ASP A 175 -7.38 -12.23 -13.60
N ALA A 176 -7.81 -12.42 -12.35
CA ALA A 176 -7.55 -13.62 -11.59
C ALA A 176 -8.37 -14.84 -12.06
N GLY A 177 -9.45 -14.61 -12.83
CA GLY A 177 -10.39 -15.66 -13.23
C GLY A 177 -11.15 -16.26 -12.04
N ILE A 178 -11.40 -15.46 -11.00
CA ILE A 178 -12.08 -15.88 -9.76
C ILE A 178 -13.52 -15.36 -9.78
N GLU A 179 -14.49 -16.25 -9.53
CA GLU A 179 -15.87 -15.83 -9.34
C GLU A 179 -15.99 -14.99 -8.07
N PRO A 180 -16.70 -13.84 -8.07
CA PRO A 180 -16.78 -12.97 -6.90
C PRO A 180 -17.21 -13.69 -5.61
N ALA A 181 -18.12 -14.66 -5.72
CA ALA A 181 -18.60 -15.44 -4.58
C ALA A 181 -17.54 -16.35 -3.94
N GLU A 182 -16.45 -16.64 -4.64
CA GLU A 182 -15.31 -17.43 -4.15
C GLU A 182 -14.18 -16.55 -3.58
N ALA A 183 -14.33 -15.22 -3.64
CA ALA A 183 -13.34 -14.27 -3.17
C ALA A 183 -13.69 -13.69 -1.80
N LEU A 184 -12.65 -13.53 -0.96
CA LEU A 184 -12.69 -12.84 0.32
C LEU A 184 -11.70 -11.67 0.31
N VAL A 185 -12.18 -10.45 0.47
CA VAL A 185 -11.34 -9.25 0.59
C VAL A 185 -11.22 -8.87 2.07
N VAL A 186 -9.98 -8.71 2.51
CA VAL A 186 -9.64 -8.35 3.90
C VAL A 186 -8.89 -7.03 3.91
N ASP A 187 -9.45 -6.02 4.55
CA ASP A 187 -8.93 -4.65 4.53
C ASP A 187 -9.20 -3.91 5.84
N ASP A 188 -8.44 -2.84 6.10
CA ASP A 188 -8.65 -1.92 7.23
C ASP A 188 -9.46 -0.66 6.82
N SER A 189 -9.79 -0.53 5.54
CA SER A 189 -10.63 0.56 5.01
C SER A 189 -12.08 0.11 4.75
N PRO A 190 -13.05 0.66 5.49
CA PRO A 190 -14.49 0.52 5.19
C PRO A 190 -14.84 0.86 3.74
N HIS A 191 -14.21 1.89 3.16
CA HIS A 191 -14.46 2.28 1.77
C HIS A 191 -14.02 1.19 0.78
N ALA A 192 -12.83 0.62 1.00
CA ALA A 192 -12.30 -0.47 0.20
C ALA A 192 -13.23 -1.70 0.23
N LEU A 193 -13.74 -2.05 1.42
CA LEU A 193 -14.67 -3.16 1.58
C LEU A 193 -16.03 -2.91 0.92
N GLN A 194 -16.52 -1.66 0.95
CA GLN A 194 -17.75 -1.32 0.22
C GLN A 194 -17.58 -1.57 -1.29
N ARG A 195 -16.43 -1.20 -1.87
CA ARG A 195 -16.12 -1.46 -3.29
C ARG A 195 -15.98 -2.94 -3.60
N ALA A 196 -15.29 -3.69 -2.74
CA ALA A 196 -15.16 -5.14 -2.89
C ALA A 196 -16.53 -5.85 -2.82
N ALA A 197 -17.40 -5.44 -1.90
CA ALA A 197 -18.76 -5.97 -1.79
C ALA A 197 -19.62 -5.63 -3.02
N GLN A 198 -19.49 -4.41 -3.57
CA GLN A 198 -20.13 -4.02 -4.83
C GLN A 198 -19.67 -4.88 -6.02
N ALA A 199 -18.42 -5.36 -5.99
CA ALA A 199 -17.89 -6.31 -6.97
C ALA A 199 -18.33 -7.76 -6.72
N GLY A 200 -19.09 -8.03 -5.64
CA GLY A 200 -19.65 -9.34 -5.31
C GLY A 200 -18.79 -10.21 -4.38
N ALA A 201 -17.67 -9.68 -3.88
CA ALA A 201 -16.79 -10.41 -2.96
C ALA A 201 -17.31 -10.40 -1.52
N ALA A 202 -17.00 -11.46 -0.77
CA ALA A 202 -17.14 -11.44 0.68
C ALA A 202 -16.09 -10.51 1.30
N THR A 203 -16.39 -9.92 2.46
CA THR A 203 -15.52 -8.91 3.08
C THR A 203 -15.30 -9.12 4.57
N VAL A 204 -14.08 -8.82 5.01
CA VAL A 204 -13.66 -8.80 6.42
C VAL A 204 -12.96 -7.48 6.72
N LEU A 205 -13.45 -6.77 7.73
CA LEU A 205 -12.80 -5.58 8.28
C LEU A 205 -11.80 -5.97 9.37
N VAL A 206 -10.57 -5.48 9.23
CA VAL A 206 -9.58 -5.51 10.31
C VAL A 206 -9.63 -4.17 11.04
N SER A 207 -10.17 -4.16 12.26
CA SER A 207 -10.29 -2.94 13.07
C SER A 207 -10.17 -3.26 14.56
N GLY A 208 -9.36 -2.46 15.28
CA GLY A 208 -9.26 -2.55 16.74
C GLY A 208 -10.51 -2.04 17.46
N ASP A 209 -11.32 -1.22 16.78
CA ASP A 209 -12.58 -0.69 17.29
C ASP A 209 -13.76 -1.32 16.55
N ALA A 210 -14.86 -1.59 17.25
CA ALA A 210 -16.09 -2.03 16.61
C ALA A 210 -16.64 -0.88 15.73
N PRO A 211 -16.91 -1.10 14.43
CA PRO A 211 -17.43 -0.05 13.56
C PRO A 211 -18.78 0.46 14.08
N ALA A 212 -19.02 1.76 13.93
CA ALA A 212 -20.21 2.44 14.44
C ALA A 212 -21.53 2.12 13.71
N ALA A 213 -21.50 1.27 12.67
CA ALA A 213 -22.65 1.03 11.78
C ALA A 213 -22.87 -0.46 11.45
N ALA A 214 -24.14 -0.78 11.16
CA ALA A 214 -24.65 -2.10 10.79
C ALA A 214 -24.31 -2.49 9.33
N GLU A 215 -23.02 -2.48 8.99
CA GLU A 215 -22.54 -3.00 7.71
C GLU A 215 -22.36 -4.54 7.81
N PRO A 216 -22.56 -5.30 6.72
CA PRO A 216 -22.60 -6.77 6.76
C PRO A 216 -21.21 -7.44 6.89
N TRP A 217 -20.17 -6.69 7.21
CA TRP A 217 -18.80 -7.19 7.25
C TRP A 217 -18.57 -8.02 8.49
N MET A 218 -17.83 -9.13 8.33
CA MET A 218 -17.18 -9.74 9.49
C MET A 218 -16.10 -8.81 10.00
N VAL A 219 -15.96 -8.70 11.32
CA VAL A 219 -14.96 -7.82 11.94
C VAL A 219 -14.01 -8.67 12.76
N ILE A 220 -12.71 -8.48 12.55
CA ILE A 220 -11.63 -9.07 13.35
C ILE A 220 -10.73 -7.96 13.88
N SER A 221 -10.16 -8.16 15.07
CA SER A 221 -9.29 -7.15 15.69
C SER A 221 -7.87 -7.15 15.10
N SER A 222 -7.49 -8.27 14.52
CA SER A 222 -6.18 -8.52 13.92
C SER A 222 -6.29 -9.54 12.81
N LEU A 223 -5.44 -9.41 11.78
CA LEU A 223 -5.30 -10.43 10.74
C LEU A 223 -4.95 -11.82 11.32
N ALA A 224 -4.33 -11.86 12.50
CA ALA A 224 -4.03 -13.08 13.23
C ALA A 224 -5.27 -13.94 13.56
N GLU A 225 -6.47 -13.35 13.60
CA GLU A 225 -7.71 -14.05 13.92
C GLU A 225 -8.37 -14.70 12.69
N LEU A 226 -7.92 -14.32 11.49
CA LEU A 226 -8.57 -14.73 10.24
C LEU A 226 -8.55 -16.24 10.00
N PRO A 227 -7.44 -16.99 10.19
CA PRO A 227 -7.44 -18.44 9.98
C PRO A 227 -8.51 -19.14 10.81
N ALA A 228 -8.54 -18.87 12.13
CA ALA A 228 -9.52 -19.44 13.05
C ALA A 228 -10.96 -19.02 12.74
N LEU A 229 -11.18 -17.83 12.17
CA LEU A 229 -12.50 -17.41 11.70
C LEU A 229 -12.99 -18.26 10.52
N LEU A 230 -12.09 -18.60 9.59
CA LEU A 230 -12.42 -19.33 8.38
C LEU A 230 -12.59 -20.83 8.61
N GLU A 231 -11.84 -21.44 9.51
CA GLU A 231 -12.02 -22.86 9.86
C GLU A 231 -13.37 -23.17 10.53
N ARG A 232 -14.03 -22.16 11.09
CA ARG A 232 -15.34 -22.30 11.75
C ARG A 232 -16.53 -22.23 10.78
N ARG A 233 -16.29 -22.03 9.49
CA ARG A 233 -17.31 -21.92 8.44
C ARG A 233 -17.34 -23.16 7.55
#